data_AF-A0AA39L0E7-F1
#
_entry.id   AF-A0AA39L0E7-F1
#
_cell.length_a   1.000
_cell.length_b   1.000
_cell.length_c   1.000
_cell.angle_alpha   90.00
_cell.angle_beta   90.00
_cell.angle_gamma   90.00
#
_symmetry.space_group_name_H-M   'P 1'
#
loop_
_entity.id
_entity.type
_entity.pdbx_description
1 polymer ?
#
loop_
_entity_poly.entity_id
_entity_poly.type
_entity_poly.pdbx_seq_one_letter_code
_entity_poly.pdbx_strand_id
1 'polypeptide(L)'
;MNSPSHIQRVRILYKTILKLHRGLPAEMQSLGNNYVRDEFRRHKNCNSSQTDIFMNEWVQYTLSLAEQLGLHGPVDAENKLGKNLRKEDLQQLRDEQIYQLYELMLASSGKPSQV
;
A
#
# COMPACT_ATOMS: atom_id res chain seq x y z
N MET A 1 15.30 -25.45 -13.05
CA MET A 1 15.23 -24.56 -11.87
C MET A 1 13.90 -24.83 -11.18
N ASN A 2 13.88 -25.17 -9.90
CA ASN A 2 12.62 -25.45 -9.18
C ASN A 2 11.90 -24.14 -8.85
N SER A 3 10.65 -24.02 -9.26
CA SER A 3 9.81 -22.88 -8.91
C SER A 3 9.56 -22.85 -7.40
N PRO A 4 9.62 -21.67 -6.75
CA PRO A 4 9.37 -21.56 -5.32
C PRO A 4 7.94 -21.97 -4.98
N SER A 5 7.77 -22.68 -3.87
CA SER A 5 6.45 -23.01 -3.31
C SER A 5 5.64 -21.74 -3.04
N HIS A 6 4.32 -21.87 -2.99
CA HIS A 6 3.43 -20.73 -2.67
C HIS A 6 3.82 -20.05 -1.34
N ILE A 7 4.08 -20.84 -0.29
CA ILE A 7 4.51 -20.31 1.02
C ILE A 7 5.81 -19.52 0.93
N GLN A 8 6.77 -19.97 0.12
CA GLN A 8 8.01 -19.23 -0.12
C GLN A 8 7.75 -17.91 -0.84
N ARG A 9 6.90 -17.91 -1.88
CA ARG A 9 6.52 -16.67 -2.60
C ARG A 9 5.85 -15.65 -1.67
N VAL A 10 4.90 -16.08 -0.84
CA VAL A 10 4.25 -15.22 0.17
C VAL A 10 5.26 -14.62 1.14
N ARG A 11 6.18 -15.45 1.68
CA ARG A 11 7.21 -14.99 2.62
C ARG A 11 8.19 -14.00 1.99
N ILE A 12 8.58 -14.24 0.73
CA ILE A 12 9.45 -13.33 -0.01
C ILE A 12 8.75 -11.98 -0.18
N LEU A 13 7.51 -11.98 -0.68
CA LEU A 13 6.74 -10.76 -0.88
C LEU A 13 6.59 -9.95 0.42
N TYR A 14 6.15 -10.61 1.51
CA TYR A 14 6.00 -9.99 2.83
C TYR A 14 7.30 -9.32 3.31
N LYS A 15 8.44 -10.03 3.21
CA LYS A 15 9.74 -9.50 3.62
C LYS A 15 10.21 -8.36 2.72
N THR A 16 9.98 -8.44 1.42
CA THR A 16 10.33 -7.38 0.46
C THR A 16 9.57 -6.10 0.77
N ILE A 17 8.26 -6.18 1.02
CA ILE A 17 7.44 -5.02 1.41
C ILE A 17 8.01 -4.36 2.67
N LEU A 18 8.24 -5.14 3.74
CA LEU A 18 8.80 -4.60 4.98
C LEU A 18 10.20 -4.00 4.82
N LYS A 19 10.99 -4.50 3.86
CA LYS A 19 12.29 -3.90 3.52
C LYS A 19 12.11 -2.55 2.84
N LEU A 20 11.19 -2.45 1.87
CA LEU A 20 10.89 -1.21 1.17
C LEU A 20 10.29 -0.15 2.11
N HIS A 21 9.46 -0.55 3.07
CA HIS A 21 8.91 0.37 4.09
C HIS A 21 9.99 1.09 4.91
N ARG A 22 11.24 0.61 4.93
CA ARG A 22 12.37 1.33 5.56
C ARG A 22 12.82 2.58 4.82
N GLY A 23 12.41 2.74 3.56
CA GLY A 23 12.61 3.97 2.79
C GLY A 23 11.49 5.00 2.95
N LEU A 24 10.41 4.67 3.68
CA LEU A 24 9.29 5.58 3.93
C LEU A 24 9.56 6.51 5.12
N PRO A 25 8.89 7.70 5.16
CA PRO A 25 8.83 8.52 6.37
C PRO A 25 8.34 7.73 7.59
N ALA A 26 8.78 8.11 8.79
CA ALA A 26 8.60 7.30 10.01
C ALA A 26 7.12 6.98 10.31
N GLU A 27 6.23 7.95 10.16
CA GLU A 27 4.80 7.79 10.40
C GLU A 27 4.19 6.82 9.38
N MET A 28 4.52 7.00 8.10
CA MET A 28 4.06 6.13 7.01
C MET A 28 4.61 4.70 7.13
N GLN A 29 5.87 4.55 7.54
CA GLN A 29 6.48 3.25 7.79
C GLN A 29 5.72 2.50 8.89
N SER A 30 5.46 3.17 10.02
CA SER A 30 4.77 2.55 11.16
C SER A 30 3.36 2.11 10.77
N LEU A 31 2.60 3.01 10.15
CA LEU A 31 1.26 2.73 9.64
C LEU A 31 1.26 1.55 8.65
N GLY A 32 2.13 1.61 7.64
CA GLY A 32 2.24 0.58 6.60
C GLY A 32 2.64 -0.78 7.17
N ASN A 33 3.60 -0.84 8.10
CA ASN A 33 4.03 -2.09 8.72
C ASN A 33 2.90 -2.79 9.48
N ASN A 34 2.06 -2.02 10.17
CA ASN A 34 0.89 -2.55 10.88
C ASN A 34 -0.16 -3.05 9.87
N TYR A 35 -0.46 -2.27 8.85
CA TYR A 35 -1.42 -2.64 7.80
C TYR A 35 -1.01 -3.93 7.07
N VAL A 36 0.24 -4.03 6.61
CA VAL A 36 0.78 -5.23 5.94
C VAL A 36 0.66 -6.47 6.82
N ARG A 37 0.97 -6.35 8.12
CA ARG A 37 0.88 -7.47 9.05
C ARG A 37 -0.57 -7.96 9.18
N ASP A 38 -1.51 -7.04 9.28
CA ASP A 38 -2.91 -7.39 9.47
C ASP A 38 -3.54 -7.94 8.19
N GLU A 39 -3.23 -7.37 7.03
CA GLU A 39 -3.75 -7.84 5.75
C GLU A 39 -3.27 -9.25 5.40
N PHE A 40 -1.97 -9.53 5.55
CA PHE A 40 -1.45 -10.90 5.34
C PHE A 40 -2.02 -11.91 6.34
N ARG A 41 -2.34 -11.47 7.57
CA ARG A 41 -2.99 -12.32 8.56
C ARG A 41 -4.44 -12.62 8.17
N ARG A 42 -5.19 -11.61 7.74
CA ARG A 42 -6.60 -11.74 7.30
C ARG A 42 -6.73 -12.65 6.08
N HIS A 43 -5.76 -12.62 5.18
CA HIS A 43 -5.78 -13.40 3.93
C HIS A 43 -5.19 -14.82 4.04
N LYS A 44 -4.82 -15.27 5.25
CA LYS A 44 -4.16 -16.57 5.45
C LYS A 44 -5.03 -17.78 5.05
N ASN A 45 -6.35 -17.64 5.10
CA ASN A 45 -7.32 -18.70 4.86
C ASN A 45 -8.22 -18.42 3.63
N CYS A 46 -7.80 -17.53 2.73
CA CYS A 46 -8.54 -17.24 1.50
C CYS A 46 -8.55 -18.44 0.55
N ASN A 47 -9.57 -18.50 -0.31
CA ASN A 47 -9.60 -19.49 -1.38
C ASN A 47 -8.55 -19.16 -2.46
N SER A 48 -8.30 -20.09 -3.40
CA SER A 48 -7.25 -19.92 -4.41
C SER A 48 -7.44 -18.66 -5.25
N SER A 49 -8.66 -18.37 -5.71
CA SER A 49 -8.93 -17.21 -6.57
C SER A 49 -8.68 -15.89 -5.84
N GLN A 50 -9.15 -15.78 -4.59
CA GLN A 50 -8.88 -14.62 -3.74
C GLN A 50 -7.38 -14.49 -3.44
N THR A 51 -6.69 -15.60 -3.23
CA THR A 51 -5.24 -15.63 -2.97
C THR A 51 -4.47 -15.13 -4.19
N ASP A 52 -4.84 -15.53 -5.40
CA ASP A 52 -4.18 -15.10 -6.62
C ASP A 52 -4.37 -13.60 -6.86
N ILE A 53 -5.59 -13.08 -6.66
CA ILE A 53 -5.87 -11.64 -6.72
C ILE A 53 -5.04 -10.90 -5.66
N PHE A 54 -5.08 -11.34 -4.41
CA PHE A 54 -4.30 -10.74 -3.33
C PHE A 54 -2.81 -10.69 -3.67
N MET A 55 -2.23 -11.82 -4.10
CA MET A 55 -0.81 -11.87 -4.42
C MET A 55 -0.44 -10.94 -5.58
N ASN A 56 -1.29 -10.84 -6.61
CA ASN A 56 -1.06 -9.93 -7.74
C ASN A 56 -1.10 -8.46 -7.29
N GLU A 57 -2.13 -8.05 -6.55
CA GLU A 57 -2.26 -6.67 -6.07
C GLU A 57 -1.09 -6.26 -5.17
N TRP A 58 -0.67 -7.15 -4.26
CA TRP A 58 0.46 -6.87 -3.37
C TRP A 58 1.81 -6.86 -4.09
N VAL A 59 1.98 -7.63 -5.18
CA VAL A 59 3.14 -7.51 -6.07
C VAL A 59 3.12 -6.16 -6.79
N GLN A 60 1.98 -5.73 -7.34
CA GLN A 60 1.87 -4.42 -8.01
C GLN A 60 2.16 -3.27 -7.04
N TYR A 61 1.62 -3.32 -5.82
CA TYR A 61 1.96 -2.38 -4.75
C TYR A 61 3.47 -2.33 -4.50
N THR A 62 4.11 -3.49 -4.33
CA THR A 62 5.55 -3.61 -4.07
C THR A 62 6.38 -3.01 -5.21
N LEU A 63 6.01 -3.28 -6.47
CA LEU A 63 6.69 -2.73 -7.65
C LEU A 63 6.55 -1.21 -7.70
N SER A 64 5.34 -0.69 -7.46
CA SER A 64 5.09 0.76 -7.45
C SER A 64 5.86 1.48 -6.34
N LEU A 65 5.99 0.83 -5.18
CA LEU A 65 6.72 1.37 -4.04
C LEU A 65 8.23 1.35 -4.31
N ALA A 66 8.75 0.27 -4.90
CA ALA A 66 10.15 0.20 -5.29
C ALA A 66 10.52 1.26 -6.34
N GLU A 67 9.63 1.52 -7.30
CA GLU A 67 9.79 2.57 -8.31
C GLU A 67 9.84 3.96 -7.66
N GLN A 68 8.91 4.27 -6.75
CA GLN A 68 8.82 5.57 -6.08
C GLN A 68 9.98 5.84 -5.12
N LEU A 69 10.48 4.80 -4.43
CA LEU A 69 11.63 4.93 -3.52
C LEU A 69 12.97 4.99 -4.29
N GLY A 70 12.99 4.56 -5.56
CA GLY A 70 14.19 4.48 -6.38
C GLY A 70 15.30 3.58 -5.79
N LEU A 71 16.50 3.68 -6.38
CA LEU A 71 17.72 3.00 -5.88
C LEU A 71 18.42 3.79 -4.75
N HIS A 72 18.02 5.03 -4.50
CA HIS A 72 18.84 6.03 -3.79
C HIS A 72 18.53 6.22 -2.30
N GLY A 73 17.57 5.48 -1.75
CA GLY A 73 17.28 5.54 -0.31
C GLY A 73 16.12 6.47 0.01
N PRO A 74 15.96 6.87 1.28
CA PRO A 74 14.71 7.42 1.80
C PRO A 74 14.27 8.66 1.05
N VAL A 75 12.97 8.71 0.77
CA VAL A 75 12.33 9.80 0.07
C VAL A 75 12.38 11.06 0.94
N ASP A 76 13.05 12.08 0.42
CA ASP A 76 13.02 13.47 0.89
C ASP A 76 11.69 14.14 0.49
N ALA A 77 11.39 15.30 1.09
CA ALA A 77 10.11 15.99 0.90
C ALA A 77 9.78 16.35 -0.57
N GLU A 78 10.77 16.31 -1.47
CA GLU A 78 10.62 16.60 -2.89
C GLU A 78 10.17 15.38 -3.72
N ASN A 79 10.50 14.17 -3.28
CA ASN A 79 10.06 12.95 -3.95
C ASN A 79 8.61 12.63 -3.55
N LYS A 80 7.67 12.83 -4.47
CA LYS A 80 6.25 12.56 -4.21
C LYS A 80 5.99 11.06 -4.10
N LEU A 81 5.64 10.61 -2.89
CA LEU A 81 5.08 9.28 -2.66
C LEU A 81 3.61 9.24 -3.10
N GLY A 82 3.21 8.07 -3.62
CA GLY A 82 1.85 7.81 -4.09
C GLY A 82 1.62 8.20 -5.55
N LYS A 83 0.40 7.94 -6.01
CA LYS A 83 -0.11 8.31 -7.34
C LYS A 83 -1.39 9.10 -7.16
N ASN A 84 -1.65 10.05 -8.05
CA ASN A 84 -2.93 10.75 -8.05
C ASN A 84 -4.05 9.76 -8.38
N LEU A 85 -5.15 9.81 -7.62
CA LEU A 85 -6.35 9.04 -7.92
C LEU A 85 -6.96 9.54 -9.22
N ARG A 86 -7.32 8.62 -10.11
CA ARG A 86 -8.04 8.95 -11.33
C ARG A 86 -9.53 9.07 -11.02
N LYS A 87 -10.28 9.72 -11.91
CA LYS A 87 -11.74 9.90 -11.71
C LYS A 87 -12.47 8.56 -11.66
N GLU A 88 -11.99 7.59 -12.44
CA GLU A 88 -12.58 6.25 -12.52
C GLU A 88 -12.34 5.44 -11.24
N ASP A 89 -11.26 5.75 -10.50
CA ASP A 89 -10.98 5.11 -9.21
C ASP A 89 -11.92 5.67 -8.12
N LEU A 90 -12.25 6.97 -8.17
CA LEU A 90 -13.20 7.61 -7.26
C LEU A 90 -14.64 7.09 -7.46
N GLN A 91 -15.02 6.76 -8.70
CA GLN A 91 -16.35 6.22 -9.00
C GLN A 91 -16.58 4.81 -8.43
N GLN A 92 -15.51 4.11 -8.04
CA GLN A 92 -15.61 2.78 -7.40
C GLN A 92 -15.83 2.88 -5.88
N LEU A 93 -15.67 4.07 -5.29
CA LEU A 93 -15.87 4.30 -3.87
C LEU A 93 -17.34 4.59 -3.58
N ARG A 94 -17.82 4.13 -2.42
CA ARG A 94 -19.12 4.54 -1.88
C ARG A 94 -19.10 6.01 -1.48
N ASP A 95 -20.24 6.67 -1.47
CA ASP A 95 -20.38 8.08 -1.09
C ASP A 95 -19.72 8.39 0.27
N GLU A 96 -19.91 7.51 1.26
CA GLU A 96 -19.27 7.64 2.58
C GLU A 96 -17.74 7.58 2.51
N GLN A 97 -17.17 6.75 1.62
CA GLN A 97 -15.72 6.62 1.45
C GLN A 97 -15.14 7.85 0.75
N ILE A 98 -15.89 8.43 -0.20
CA ILE A 98 -15.53 9.69 -0.86
C ILE A 98 -15.51 10.82 0.17
N TYR A 99 -16.54 10.89 1.03
CA TYR A 99 -16.59 11.88 2.10
C TYR A 99 -15.42 11.72 3.09
N GLN A 100 -15.12 10.50 3.55
CA GLN A 100 -13.97 10.24 4.41
C GLN A 100 -12.64 10.63 3.77
N LEU A 101 -12.48 10.35 2.46
CA LEU A 101 -11.29 10.74 1.72
C LEU A 101 -11.15 12.27 1.61
N TYR A 102 -12.27 12.98 1.43
CA TYR A 102 -12.30 14.43 1.41
C TYR A 102 -11.94 15.04 2.77
N GLU A 103 -12.50 14.54 3.87
CA GLU A 103 -12.15 14.97 5.23
C GLU A 103 -10.66 14.74 5.52
N LEU A 104 -10.11 13.60 5.08
CA LEU A 104 -8.68 13.31 5.20
C LEU A 104 -7.81 14.30 4.41
N MET A 105 -8.24 14.69 3.20
CA MET A 105 -7.55 15.71 2.41
C MET A 105 -7.55 17.08 3.10
N LEU A 106 -8.68 17.48 3.71
CA LEU A 106 -8.78 18.74 4.44
C LEU A 106 -7.86 18.75 5.67
N ALA A 107 -7.94 17.70 6.48
CA ALA A 107 -7.13 17.52 7.70
C ALA A 107 -5.62 17.53 7.39
N SER A 108 -5.20 16.89 6.29
CA SER A 108 -3.79 16.86 5.86
C SER A 108 -3.30 18.16 5.20
N SER A 109 -4.20 18.95 4.61
CA SER A 109 -3.86 20.23 3.95
C SER A 109 -3.86 21.43 4.90
N GLY A 110 -4.16 21.23 6.18
CA GLY A 110 -4.29 22.31 7.17
C GLY A 110 -5.49 23.23 6.91
N LYS A 111 -6.45 22.80 6.09
CA LYS A 111 -7.69 23.56 5.83
C LYS A 111 -8.73 23.14 6.87
N PRO A 112 -9.42 24.07 7.54
CA PRO A 112 -10.44 23.71 8.52
C PRO A 112 -11.57 22.93 7.83
N SER A 113 -11.96 21.77 8.40
CA SER A 113 -13.22 21.13 8.05
C SER A 113 -14.35 22.12 8.31
N GLN A 114 -15.14 22.40 7.28
CA GLN A 114 -16.36 23.19 7.44
C GLN A 114 -17.39 22.29 8.10
N VAL A 115 -17.48 22.40 9.43
CA VAL A 115 -18.62 21.91 10.22
C VAL A 115 -19.80 22.85 10.00
#